data_AF-A0A1F2THN3-F1
#
_entry.id   AF-A0A1F2THN3-F1
#
_cell.length_a   1.000
_cell.length_b   1.000
_cell.length_c   1.000
_cell.angle_alpha   90.00
_cell.angle_beta   90.00
_cell.angle_gamma   90.00
#
_symmetry.space_group_name_H-M   'P 1'
#
loop_
_entity.id
_entity.type
_entity.pdbx_description
1 polymer ?
#
loop_
_entity_poly.entity_id
_entity_poly.type
_entity_poly.pdbx_seq_one_letter_code
_entity_poly.pdbx_strand_id
1 'polypeptide(L)' 'MLGLFGPIGMPEMLIILAIVILIFGANRLPELGKGIGAGIKNFKSSMNTKDSSEDK' A
#
# COMPACT_ATOMS: atom_id res chain seq x y z
N MET A 1 -27.11 -4.82 -23.74
CA MET A 1 -27.11 -5.63 -22.50
C MET A 1 -25.77 -5.37 -21.81
N LEU A 2 -25.80 -4.65 -20.68
CA LEU A 2 -24.61 -4.10 -20.01
C LEU A 2 -23.69 -5.21 -19.47
N GLY A 3 -22.47 -5.29 -19.99
CA GLY A 3 -21.41 -6.16 -19.49
C GLY A 3 -20.78 -5.62 -18.19
N LEU A 4 -21.59 -5.49 -17.14
CA LEU A 4 -21.25 -4.85 -15.85
C LEU A 4 -20.32 -5.68 -14.94
N PHE A 5 -19.73 -6.77 -15.44
CA PHE A 5 -18.90 -7.69 -14.63
C PHE A 5 -17.64 -8.16 -15.38
N GLY A 6 -16.97 -7.25 -16.10
CA GLY A 6 -15.54 -7.41 -16.36
C GLY A 6 -14.75 -7.28 -15.06
N PRO A 7 -13.54 -7.87 -14.92
CA PRO A 7 -12.75 -7.76 -13.70
C PRO A 7 -12.66 -6.29 -13.32
N ILE A 8 -13.08 -5.97 -12.08
CA ILE A 8 -13.17 -4.62 -11.51
C ILE A 8 -12.15 -3.71 -12.20
N GLY A 9 -12.65 -2.85 -13.08
CA GLY A 9 -11.79 -2.05 -13.92
C GLY A 9 -10.98 -1.07 -13.07
N MET A 10 -9.91 -0.55 -13.67
CA MET A 10 -9.21 0.60 -13.12
C MET A 10 -10.14 1.76 -12.68
N PRO A 11 -11.23 2.10 -13.42
CA PRO A 11 -12.12 3.17 -12.99
C PRO A 11 -12.88 2.87 -11.68
N GLU A 12 -13.38 1.65 -11.47
CA GLU A 12 -14.08 1.29 -10.23
C GLU A 12 -13.14 1.36 -9.01
N MET A 13 -11.89 0.92 -9.14
CA MET A 13 -10.87 1.04 -8.10
C MET A 13 -10.60 2.50 -7.72
N LEU A 14 -10.58 3.41 -8.70
CA LEU A 14 -10.42 4.85 -8.46
C LEU A 14 -11.61 5.46 -7.71
N ILE A 15 -12.84 5.04 -8.03
CA ILE A 15 -14.04 5.50 -7.32
C ILE A 15 -14.02 5.04 -5.86
N ILE A 16 -13.67 3.78 -5.60
CA ILE A 16 -13.53 3.26 -4.23
C ILE A 16 -12.45 4.06 -3.48
N LEU A 17 -11.30 4.29 -4.09
CA LEU A 17 -10.22 5.09 -3.50
C LEU A 17 -10.68 6.51 -3.18
N ALA A 18 -11.45 7.14 -4.07
CA ALA A 18 -12.00 8.48 -3.84
C ALA A 18 -12.95 8.51 -2.63
N ILE A 19 -13.82 7.50 -2.48
CA ILE A 19 -14.72 7.38 -1.32
C ILE A 19 -13.92 7.20 -0.02
N VAL A 20 -12.90 6.33 -0.04
CA VAL A 20 -12.01 6.12 1.11
C VAL A 20 -11.31 7.44 1.48
N ILE A 21 -10.81 8.19 0.51
CA ILE A 21 -10.20 9.51 0.72
C ILE A 21 -11.20 10.52 1.28
N LEU A 22 -12.47 10.46 0.88
CA LEU A 22 -13.52 11.33 1.41
C LEU A 22 -13.82 11.05 2.89
N ILE A 23 -13.86 9.77 3.28
CA ILE A 23 -14.14 9.35 4.67
C ILE A 23 -12.95 9.62 5.58
N PHE A 24 -11.76 9.19 5.16
CA PHE A 24 -10.54 9.28 5.99
C PHE A 24 -9.82 10.62 5.82
N GLY A 25 -10.07 11.34 4.73
CA GLY A 25 -9.33 12.54 4.34
C GLY A 25 -8.07 12.23 3.53
N ALA A 26 -7.76 13.08 2.54
CA ALA A 26 -6.60 12.92 1.65
C ALA A 26 -5.25 12.87 2.38
N ASN A 27 -5.16 13.41 3.59
CA ASN A 27 -3.93 13.44 4.38
C ASN A 27 -3.67 12.15 5.18
N ARG A 28 -4.70 11.36 5.47
CA ARG A 28 -4.54 10.15 6.32
C ARG A 28 -3.91 8.98 5.56
N LEU A 29 -4.24 8.80 4.28
CA LEU A 29 -3.64 7.74 3.46
C LEU A 29 -2.11 7.85 3.38
N PRO A 30 -1.51 9.02 3.04
CA PRO A 30 -0.07 9.21 3.04
C PRO A 30 0.57 9.05 4.42
N GLU A 31 -0.10 9.48 5.48
CA GLU A 31 0.38 9.39 6.87
C GLU A 31 0.50 7.91 7.31
N LEU A 32 -0.54 7.12 7.06
CA LEU A 32 -0.54 5.67 7.29
C LEU A 32 0.50 4.96 6.41
N GLY A 33 0.60 5.35 5.13
CA GLY A 33 1.58 4.81 4.19
C GLY A 33 3.03 5.09 4.62
N LYS A 34 3.33 6.28 5.15
CA LYS A 34 4.65 6.62 5.70
C LYS A 34 5.00 5.75 6.91
N GLY A 35 4.06 5.53 7.83
CA GLY A 35 4.26 4.66 8.99
C GLY A 35 4.53 3.21 8.60
N ILE A 36 3.68 2.63 7.74
CA ILE A 36 3.84 1.27 7.21
C ILE A 36 5.15 1.15 6.41
N GLY A 37 5.45 2.13 5.56
CA GLY A 37 6.66 2.15 4.74
C GLY A 37 7.94 2.19 5.57
N ALA A 38 7.97 3.00 6.63
CA ALA A 38 9.08 3.01 7.58
C ALA A 38 9.24 1.67 8.30
N GLY A 39 8.13 1.05 8.73
CA GLY A 39 8.13 -0.28 9.35
C GLY A 39 8.69 -1.36 8.41
N ILE A 40 8.21 -1.42 7.17
CA ILE A 40 8.69 -2.36 6.15
C ILE A 40 10.17 -2.12 5.81
N LYS A 41 10.60 -0.85 5.70
CA LYS A 41 11.99 -0.49 5.44
C LYS A 41 12.91 -0.97 6.56
N ASN A 42 12.55 -0.70 7.82
CA ASN A 42 13.33 -1.13 8.98
C ASN A 42 13.37 -2.65 9.09
N PHE A 43 12.23 -3.31 8.89
CA PHE A 43 12.14 -4.78 8.88
C PHE A 43 13.05 -5.40 7.81
N LYS A 44 12.99 -4.90 6.57
CA LYS A 44 13.85 -5.35 5.47
C LYS A 44 15.34 -5.10 5.76
N SER A 45 15.68 -3.97 6.38
CA SER A 45 17.07 -3.64 6.73
C SER A 45 17.62 -4.58 7.79
N SER A 46 16.85 -4.89 8.83
CA SER A 46 17.24 -5.83 9.88
C SER A 46 17.36 -7.28 9.39
N MET A 47 16.56 -7.68 8.39
CA MET A 47 16.72 -8.98 7.74
C MET A 47 17.99 -9.06 6.89
N ASN A 48 18.28 -8.06 6.04
CA ASN A 48 19.49 -8.05 5.20
C ASN A 48 20.79 -8.00 6.02
N THR A 49 20.79 -7.31 7.15
CA THR A 49 21.96 -7.29 8.05
C THR A 49 22.28 -8.67 8.62
N LYS A 50 21.27 -9.54 8.81
CA LYS A 50 21.49 -10.91 9.30
C LYS A 50 22.08 -11.81 8.23
N ASP A 51 21.61 -11.71 6.98
CA ASP A 51 22.18 -12.48 5.84
C ASP A 51 23.64 -12.07 5.52
N SER A 52 24.02 -10.80 5.72
CA SER A 52 25.39 -10.34 5.43
C SER A 52 26.44 -10.70 6.52
N SER A 53 26.02 -11.35 7.61
CA SER A 53 26.89 -11.69 8.74
C SER A 53 27.23 -13.18 8.85
N GLU A 54 26.76 -14.03 7.92
CA GLU A 54 27.01 -15.49 7.93
C GLU A 54 28.05 -15.98 6.90
N ASP A 55 28.66 -15.09 6.09
CA ASP A 55 29.75 -15.42 5.16
C ASP A 55 31.10 -14.78 5.58
N LYS A 56 31.56 -15.09 6.80
CA LYS A 56 32.99 -15.07 7.18
C LYS A 56 33.31 -16.18 8.18
#